data_AF-A0A0F9VK55-F1
#
_entry.id   AF-A0A0F9VK55-F1
#
_cell.length_a   1.000
_cell.length_b   1.000
_cell.length_c   1.000
_cell.angle_alpha   90.00
_cell.angle_beta   90.00
_cell.angle_gamma   90.00
#
_symmetry.space_group_name_H-M   'P 1'
#
loop_
_entity.id
_entity.type
_entity.pdbx_description
1 polymer ?
#
loop_
_entity_poly.entity_id
_entity_poly.type
_entity_poly.pdbx_seq_one_letter_code
_entity_poly.pdbx_strand_id
1 'polypeptide(L)'
;MNIEWFNEIKKKWGEEIWLVNEEYCGKLLLIKQGAESSCHYHPKKKETFYCLEGFVKLTIQGKEYNLAPMLRPKTILPNELHKFKGISDAVIIEISTHHDDEDVIRLSESRGADGNTPD
;
A
#
# COMPACT_ATOMS: atom_id res chain seq x y z
N MET A 1 -4.99 -28.22 5.96
CA MET A 1 -5.20 -27.18 6.98
C MET A 1 -5.69 -25.94 6.22
N ASN A 2 -7.00 -25.71 6.15
CA ASN A 2 -7.55 -24.51 5.50
C ASN A 2 -7.44 -23.36 6.52
N ILE A 3 -6.56 -22.41 6.26
CA ILE A 3 -6.34 -21.25 7.12
C ILE A 3 -7.19 -20.11 6.53
N GLU A 4 -8.49 -20.11 6.84
CA GLU A 4 -9.44 -19.06 6.41
C GLU A 4 -9.42 -17.86 7.38
N TRP A 5 -8.25 -17.28 7.66
CA TRP A 5 -8.12 -16.22 8.67
C TRP A 5 -7.80 -14.83 8.11
N PHE A 6 -7.54 -14.70 6.80
CA PHE A 6 -7.15 -13.44 6.19
C PHE A 6 -8.00 -13.12 4.96
N ASN A 7 -8.40 -11.85 4.83
CA ASN A 7 -9.08 -11.38 3.62
C ASN A 7 -8.03 -10.94 2.60
N GLU A 8 -7.96 -11.66 1.48
CA GLU A 8 -7.06 -11.36 0.36
C GLU A 8 -7.77 -10.53 -0.71
N ILE A 9 -7.27 -9.33 -0.98
CA ILE A 9 -7.78 -8.45 -2.03
C ILE A 9 -6.73 -8.32 -3.12
N LYS A 10 -7.00 -8.92 -4.29
CA LYS A 10 -6.12 -8.78 -5.46
C LYS A 10 -6.18 -7.35 -6.00
N LYS A 11 -5.03 -6.82 -6.40
CA LYS A 11 -4.86 -5.48 -6.96
C LYS A 11 -4.01 -5.55 -8.22
N LYS A 12 -4.15 -4.57 -9.13
CA LYS A 12 -3.30 -4.46 -10.33
C LYS A 12 -1.81 -4.45 -9.98
N TRP A 13 -1.44 -3.90 -8.82
CA TRP A 13 -0.06 -3.79 -8.37
C TRP A 13 0.46 -4.98 -7.52
N GLY A 14 -0.40 -5.97 -7.25
CA GLY A 14 -0.11 -7.10 -6.36
C GLY A 14 -1.32 -7.48 -5.53
N GLU A 15 -1.21 -7.43 -4.20
CA GLU A 15 -2.31 -7.82 -3.31
C GLU A 15 -2.23 -7.17 -1.93
N GLU A 16 -3.41 -7.06 -1.31
CA GLU A 16 -3.55 -6.74 0.10
C GLU A 16 -3.97 -8.00 0.87
N ILE A 17 -3.31 -8.27 1.99
CA ILE A 17 -3.74 -9.27 2.97
C ILE A 17 -4.15 -8.51 4.22
N TRP A 18 -5.43 -8.55 4.55
CA TRP A 18 -5.97 -7.82 5.70
C TRP A 18 -5.87 -8.70 6.95
N LEU A 19 -5.16 -8.20 7.95
CA LEU A 19 -4.96 -8.87 9.24
C LEU A 19 -6.04 -8.47 10.24
N VAL A 20 -6.44 -7.21 10.22
CA VAL A 20 -7.47 -6.61 11.10
C VAL A 20 -8.00 -5.32 10.45
N ASN A 21 -9.28 -5.04 10.62
CA ASN A 21 -9.89 -3.75 10.31
C ASN A 21 -11.06 -3.46 11.27
N GLU A 22 -10.73 -3.09 12.50
CA GLU A 22 -11.69 -2.69 13.54
C GLU A 22 -11.40 -1.22 13.90
N GLU A 23 -11.18 -0.89 15.17
CA GLU A 23 -10.76 0.47 15.56
C GLU A 23 -9.39 0.88 14.96
N TYR A 24 -8.60 -0.11 14.56
CA TYR A 24 -7.33 0.02 13.85
C TYR A 24 -7.26 -1.00 12.71
N CYS A 25 -6.38 -0.72 11.76
CA CYS A 25 -6.20 -1.53 10.57
C CYS A 25 -4.74 -2.00 10.46
N GLY A 26 -4.58 -3.26 10.07
CA GLY A 26 -3.31 -3.89 9.79
C GLY A 26 -3.40 -4.65 8.48
N LYS A 27 -2.54 -4.31 7.51
CA LYS A 27 -2.49 -4.98 6.21
C LYS A 27 -1.06 -5.35 5.86
N LEU A 28 -0.89 -6.44 5.12
CA LEU A 28 0.30 -6.66 4.32
C LEU A 28 0.00 -6.23 2.88
N LEU A 29 0.85 -5.39 2.31
CA LEU A 29 0.82 -5.01 0.91
C LEU A 29 1.96 -5.76 0.22
N LEU A 30 1.62 -6.70 -0.64
CA LEU A 30 2.57 -7.45 -1.45
C LEU A 30 2.63 -6.74 -2.81
N ILE A 31 3.70 -5.97 -3.01
CA ILE A 31 3.88 -5.13 -4.20
C ILE A 31 4.80 -5.85 -5.18
N LYS A 32 4.36 -5.98 -6.43
CA LYS A 32 5.16 -6.59 -7.50
C LYS A 32 6.18 -5.63 -8.08
N GLN A 33 7.35 -6.16 -8.44
CA GLN A 33 8.39 -5.42 -9.14
C GLN A 33 7.82 -4.77 -10.41
N GLY A 34 8.10 -3.47 -10.60
CA GLY A 34 7.66 -2.70 -11.75
C GLY A 34 6.23 -2.17 -11.67
N ALA A 35 5.40 -2.71 -10.77
CA ALA A 35 4.03 -2.28 -10.61
C ALA A 35 3.92 -0.99 -9.77
N GLU A 36 2.80 -0.28 -9.92
CA GLU A 36 2.55 1.00 -9.26
C GLU A 36 1.11 1.10 -8.76
N SER A 37 0.92 1.54 -7.52
CA SER A 37 -0.42 1.82 -6.98
C SER A 37 -1.02 3.08 -7.60
N SER A 38 -2.33 3.25 -7.46
CA SER A 38 -2.96 4.56 -7.68
C SER A 38 -2.28 5.63 -6.84
N CYS A 39 -2.19 6.85 -7.37
CA CYS A 39 -1.96 8.05 -6.57
C CYS A 39 -3.24 8.38 -5.84
N HIS A 40 -3.21 8.42 -4.51
CA HIS A 40 -4.40 8.61 -3.69
C HIS A 40 -4.07 9.30 -2.37
N TYR A 41 -5.12 9.73 -1.68
CA TYR A 41 -5.05 10.24 -0.32
C TYR A 41 -6.30 9.83 0.45
N HIS A 42 -6.21 9.98 1.77
CA HIS A 42 -7.29 9.73 2.70
C HIS A 42 -7.68 11.01 3.45
N PRO A 43 -8.94 11.47 3.37
CA PRO A 43 -9.41 12.62 4.16
C PRO A 43 -9.30 12.45 5.68
N LYS A 44 -9.44 11.22 6.21
CA LYS A 44 -9.44 10.95 7.65
C LYS A 44 -8.32 10.01 8.10
N LYS A 45 -8.01 8.98 7.30
CA LYS A 45 -7.10 7.91 7.71
C LYS A 45 -5.68 8.42 7.94
N LYS A 46 -5.05 7.93 9.01
CA LYS A 46 -3.61 8.04 9.25
C LYS A 46 -3.01 6.66 9.15
N GLU A 47 -1.90 6.54 8.45
CA GLU A 47 -1.30 5.24 8.15
C GLU A 47 0.23 5.31 8.20
N THR A 48 0.84 4.20 8.57
CA THR A 48 2.29 4.06 8.67
C THR A 48 2.74 2.79 7.98
N PHE A 49 3.74 2.92 7.12
CA PHE A 49 4.26 1.84 6.30
C PHE A 49 5.68 1.49 6.73
N TYR A 50 5.91 0.20 6.97
CA TYR A 50 7.24 -0.37 7.20
C TYR A 50 7.48 -1.50 6.20
N CYS A 51 8.64 -1.50 5.55
CA CYS A 51 9.00 -2.53 4.58
C CYS A 51 9.65 -3.71 5.31
N LEU A 52 9.03 -4.88 5.20
CA LEU A 52 9.52 -6.13 5.77
C LEU A 52 10.53 -6.81 4.84
N GLU A 53 10.28 -6.75 3.54
CA GLU A 53 11.09 -7.40 2.50
C GLU A 53 11.10 -6.59 1.20
N GLY A 54 12.19 -6.64 0.45
CA GLY A 54 12.30 -6.01 -0.86
C GLY A 54 12.55 -4.50 -0.83
N PHE A 55 12.24 -3.82 -1.93
CA PHE A 55 12.46 -2.38 -2.09
C PHE A 55 11.30 -1.72 -2.82
N VAL A 56 10.76 -0.67 -2.22
CA VAL A 56 9.65 0.11 -2.77
C VAL A 56 10.01 1.59 -2.77
N LYS A 57 9.64 2.27 -3.85
CA LYS A 57 9.63 3.73 -3.89
C LYS A 57 8.26 4.23 -3.41
N LEU A 58 8.26 5.03 -2.36
CA LEU A 58 7.09 5.74 -1.86
C LEU A 58 7.19 7.21 -2.24
N THR A 59 6.23 7.73 -2.99
CA THR A 59 6.09 9.16 -3.25
C THR A 59 5.08 9.73 -2.27
N ILE A 60 5.40 10.82 -1.58
CA ILE A 60 4.48 11.57 -0.69
C ILE A 60 4.55 13.04 -1.08
N GLN A 61 3.42 13.64 -1.45
CA GLN A 61 3.33 15.04 -1.89
C GLN A 61 4.39 15.39 -2.96
N GLY A 62 4.58 14.50 -3.93
CA GLY A 62 5.57 14.65 -5.00
C GLY A 62 7.03 14.38 -4.61
N LYS A 63 7.34 14.14 -3.33
CA LYS A 63 8.68 13.80 -2.87
C LYS A 63 8.87 12.30 -2.74
N GLU A 64 10.01 11.82 -3.21
CA GLU A 64 10.36 10.41 -3.19
C GLU A 64 11.08 9.98 -1.91
N TYR A 65 10.74 8.78 -1.43
CA TYR A 65 11.34 8.09 -0.31
C TYR A 65 11.55 6.62 -0.66
N ASN A 66 12.61 6.03 -0.12
CA ASN A 66 12.85 4.60 -0.25
C ASN A 66 12.30 3.89 0.99
N LEU A 67 11.59 2.79 0.77
CA LEU A 67 11.18 1.83 1.80
C LEU A 67 11.90 0.51 1.53
N ALA A 68 12.63 0.03 2.54
CA ALA A 68 13.36 -1.23 2.52
C ALA A 68 13.52 -1.75 3.96
N PRO A 69 13.83 -3.03 4.17
CA PRO A 69 14.11 -3.58 5.48
C PRO A 69 15.14 -2.73 6.24
N MET A 70 14.94 -2.59 7.55
CA MET A 70 15.79 -1.79 8.46
C MET A 70 15.81 -0.26 8.20
N LEU A 71 15.14 0.25 7.17
CA LEU A 71 14.90 1.70 7.03
C LEU A 71 13.74 2.14 7.93
N ARG A 72 13.74 3.43 8.33
CA ARG A 72 12.67 3.97 9.16
C ARG A 72 11.31 3.89 8.44
N PRO A 73 10.23 3.57 9.16
CA PRO A 73 8.89 3.61 8.60
C PRO A 73 8.51 5.03 8.16
N LYS A 74 7.49 5.11 7.31
CA LYS A 74 6.91 6.37 6.84
C LYS A 74 5.45 6.45 7.21
N THR A 75 5.09 7.53 7.90
CA THR A 75 3.71 7.85 8.22
C THR A 75 3.17 8.83 7.18
N ILE A 76 1.98 8.53 6.69
CA ILE A 76 1.16 9.40 5.86
C ILE A 76 0.07 9.99 6.75
N LEU A 77 -0.04 11.31 6.73
CA LEU A 77 -1.09 12.05 7.43
C LEU A 77 -2.31 12.24 6.52
N PRO A 78 -3.49 12.52 7.09
CA PRO A 78 -4.67 12.82 6.29
C PRO A 78 -4.42 13.91 5.25
N ASN A 79 -4.94 13.70 4.05
CA ASN A 79 -4.77 14.55 2.86
C ASN A 79 -3.36 14.56 2.24
N GLU A 80 -2.43 13.73 2.71
CA GLU A 80 -1.16 13.53 2.01
C GLU A 80 -1.29 12.58 0.84
N LEU A 81 -1.12 13.13 -0.37
CA LEU A 81 -1.05 12.34 -1.60
C LEU A 81 0.13 11.39 -1.56
N HIS A 82 -0.12 10.13 -1.83
CA HIS A 82 0.92 9.13 -1.87
C HIS A 82 0.66 8.02 -2.91
N LYS A 83 1.75 7.35 -3.27
CA LYS A 83 1.74 6.16 -4.14
C LYS A 83 2.99 5.31 -3.94
N PHE A 84 2.88 4.04 -4.26
CA PHE A 84 3.96 3.06 -4.19
C PHE A 84 4.35 2.59 -5.58
N LYS A 85 5.65 2.37 -5.79
CA LYS A 85 6.19 1.68 -6.96
C LYS A 85 7.16 0.59 -6.52
N GLY A 86 6.89 -0.65 -6.91
CA GLY A 86 7.78 -1.79 -6.64
C GLY A 86 9.07 -1.65 -7.43
N ILE A 87 10.22 -1.59 -6.75
CA ILE A 87 11.54 -1.67 -7.40
C ILE A 87 12.02 -3.13 -7.45
N SER A 88 11.66 -3.91 -6.43
CA SER A 88 11.62 -5.37 -6.43
C SER A 88 10.24 -5.84 -5.99
N ASP A 89 9.99 -7.14 -6.03
CA ASP A 89 8.91 -7.73 -5.23
C ASP A 89 9.18 -7.37 -3.76
N ALA A 90 8.15 -6.93 -3.06
CA ALA A 90 8.27 -6.38 -1.71
C ALA A 90 7.03 -6.66 -0.86
N VAL A 91 7.25 -6.70 0.45
CA VAL A 91 6.20 -6.84 1.45
C VAL A 91 6.27 -5.65 2.40
N ILE A 92 5.19 -4.88 2.45
CA ILE A 92 5.04 -3.75 3.37
C ILE A 92 3.98 -4.12 4.39
N ILE A 93 4.24 -3.87 5.68
CA ILE A 93 3.18 -3.81 6.68
C ILE A 93 2.64 -2.38 6.78
N GLU A 94 1.33 -2.26 6.61
CA GLU A 94 0.56 -1.06 6.93
C GLU A 94 0.01 -1.19 8.34
N ILE A 95 0.18 -0.14 9.14
CA ILE A 95 -0.47 0.05 10.44
C ILE A 95 -1.20 1.38 10.38
N SER A 96 -2.52 1.37 10.53
CA SER A 96 -3.35 2.55 10.31
C SER A 96 -4.56 2.61 11.24
N THR A 97 -5.25 3.75 11.23
CA THR A 97 -6.64 3.83 11.71
C THR A 97 -7.56 2.98 10.82
N HIS A 98 -8.80 2.74 11.24
CA HIS A 98 -9.80 2.02 10.44
C HIS A 98 -9.77 2.38 8.94
N HIS A 99 -9.84 1.35 8.09
CA HIS A 99 -9.97 1.49 6.65
C HIS A 99 -11.43 1.52 6.24
N ASP A 100 -11.79 2.56 5.48
CA ASP A 100 -13.09 2.78 4.88
C ASP A 100 -12.87 3.10 3.39
N ASP A 101 -13.54 2.38 2.49
CA ASP A 101 -13.43 2.59 1.04
C ASP A 101 -13.94 3.99 0.62
N GLU A 102 -14.87 4.57 1.36
CA GLU A 102 -15.37 5.94 1.13
C GLU A 102 -14.32 7.02 1.48
N ASP A 103 -13.31 6.67 2.29
CA ASP A 103 -12.20 7.54 2.66
C ASP A 103 -11.02 7.45 1.67
N VAL A 104 -11.21 6.89 0.47
CA VAL A 104 -10.12 6.73 -0.53
C VAL A 104 -10.38 7.57 -1.78
N ILE A 105 -9.66 8.69 -1.92
CA ILE A 105 -9.74 9.54 -3.10
C ILE A 105 -8.56 9.28 -4.03
N ARG A 106 -8.83 8.73 -5.22
CA ARG A 106 -7.83 8.38 -6.23
C ARG A 106 -7.71 9.46 -7.30
N LEU A 107 -6.47 9.80 -7.66
CA LEU A 107 -6.13 10.75 -8.73
C LEU A 107 -5.52 10.06 -9.96
N SER A 108 -5.17 8.78 -9.84
CA SER A 108 -4.71 7.97 -10.97
C SER A 108 -5.11 6.52 -10.80
N GLU A 109 -5.12 5.79 -11.91
CA GLU A 109 -5.24 4.34 -11.90
C GLU A 109 -3.95 3.66 -11.41
N SER A 110 -4.10 2.43 -10.93
CA SER A 110 -2.97 1.53 -10.67
C SER A 110 -2.42 0.93 -11.96
N ARG A 111 -1.15 0.52 -11.97
CA ARG A 111 -0.47 -0.12 -13.10
C ARG A 111 0.17 -1.44 -12.68
N GLY A 112 -0.03 -2.49 -13.49
CA GLY A 112 0.64 -3.78 -13.32
C GLY A 112 2.11 -3.76 -13.74
N ALA A 113 2.84 -4.83 -13.41
CA ALA A 113 4.26 -5.00 -13.68
C ALA A 113 4.62 -5.09 -15.18
N ASP A 114 3.68 -5.57 -16.00
CA ASP A 114 3.81 -5.75 -17.45
C ASP A 114 3.36 -4.50 -18.25
N GLY A 115 2.90 -3.45 -17.57
CA GLY A 115 2.34 -2.26 -18.20
C GLY A 115 0.98 -2.48 -18.85
N ASN A 116 0.36 -3.66 -18.71
CA ASN A 116 -0.96 -3.99 -19.27
C ASN A 116 -2.04 -3.97 -18.18
N THR A 117 -3.25 -3.55 -18.55
CA THR A 117 -4.43 -3.52 -17.66
C THR A 117 -5.61 -4.21 -18.33
N PRO A 118 -6.37 -5.01 -17.57
CA PRO A 118 -7.80 -4.74 -17.47
C PRO A 118 -8.25 -4.57 -16.01
N ASP A 119 -9.43 -3.99 -15.86
CA ASP A 119 -10.03 -3.49 -14.62
C ASP A 119 -10.36 -4.55 -13.56
#